data_AF-A0A3G6S953-F1
#
_entry.id   AF-A0A3G6S953-F1
#
_cell.length_a   1.000
_cell.length_b   1.000
_cell.length_c   1.000
_cell.angle_alpha   90.00
_cell.angle_beta   90.00
_cell.angle_gamma   90.00
#
_symmetry.space_group_name_H-M   'P 1'
#
loop_
_entity.id
_entity.type
_entity.pdbx_description
1 polymer ?
#
loop_
_entity_poly.entity_id
_entity_poly.type
_entity_poly.pdbx_seq_one_letter_code
_entity_poly.pdbx_strand_id
1 'polypeptide(L)'
;MSKTTLTEQDLSTFQYDGLSIQPMTNGKYLLILMLKNRSESKKLMDILHENLFDLAITVNEETGIYNLIFHFTDSDLNMEINTGKTETSYPNIKNLQNNTLHSITTGFWNHPEQPGSFEWNQNFKKISTMSTQESFGLAEGVQFTASTSDNQPPVVILAFPDQERLLSSEAINALRKLAKMKECRPVLEIKIIDQEHLNLRLWDIFFELDIHINKLKYNPDEIKSFIEKTDKNDHFIFVLGLYTPDKKQITLVATKDTGPEFVMIYGYKYIA
;
A
#
# COMPACT_ATOMS: atom_id res chain seq x y z
N MET A 1 -17.17 -14.58 1.14
CA MET A 1 -17.25 -14.78 -0.33
C MET A 1 -15.86 -15.19 -0.79
N SER A 2 -15.74 -16.17 -1.69
CA SER A 2 -14.45 -16.59 -2.24
C SER A 2 -13.90 -15.47 -3.13
N LYS A 3 -12.65 -15.05 -2.89
CA LYS A 3 -11.95 -14.07 -3.72
C LYS A 3 -11.88 -14.58 -5.16
N THR A 4 -12.41 -13.82 -6.12
CA THR A 4 -12.33 -14.18 -7.54
C THR A 4 -10.89 -13.97 -8.03
N THR A 5 -10.29 -15.00 -8.66
CA THR A 5 -8.99 -14.85 -9.32
C THR A 5 -9.15 -13.93 -10.53
N LEU A 6 -8.45 -12.81 -10.52
CA LEU A 6 -8.48 -11.81 -11.58
C LEU A 6 -7.75 -12.31 -12.84
N THR A 7 -8.33 -12.11 -14.02
CA THR A 7 -7.71 -12.44 -15.32
C THR A 7 -7.57 -11.22 -16.21
N GLU A 8 -6.67 -11.26 -17.21
CA GLU A 8 -6.54 -10.20 -18.23
C GLU A 8 -7.86 -9.96 -18.98
N GLN A 9 -8.63 -11.02 -19.20
CA GLN A 9 -9.94 -10.92 -19.85
C GLN A 9 -10.95 -10.15 -18.99
N ASP A 10 -10.82 -10.24 -17.67
CA ASP A 10 -11.66 -9.46 -16.77
C ASP A 10 -11.43 -7.96 -16.89
N LEU A 11 -10.19 -7.56 -17.14
CA LEU A 11 -9.79 -6.15 -17.22
C LEU A 11 -9.89 -5.56 -18.64
N SER A 12 -9.63 -6.35 -19.68
CA SER A 12 -9.62 -5.90 -21.08
C SER A 12 -11.00 -5.66 -21.69
N THR A 13 -12.07 -5.99 -20.94
CA THR A 13 -13.46 -5.93 -21.43
C THR A 13 -14.18 -4.61 -21.09
N PHE A 14 -13.61 -3.77 -20.23
CA PHE A 14 -14.29 -2.56 -19.78
C PHE A 14 -14.23 -1.45 -20.82
N GLN A 15 -15.40 -0.98 -21.26
CA GLN A 15 -15.51 0.21 -22.10
C GLN A 15 -15.75 1.42 -21.20
N TYR A 16 -14.71 2.22 -21.07
CA TYR A 16 -14.70 3.45 -20.29
C TYR A 16 -15.21 4.62 -21.13
N ASP A 17 -16.22 5.33 -20.61
CA ASP A 17 -16.82 6.50 -21.26
C ASP A 17 -16.29 7.82 -20.69
N GLY A 18 -15.78 7.81 -19.46
CA GLY A 18 -15.30 9.01 -18.79
C GLY A 18 -15.17 8.86 -17.28
N LEU A 19 -14.76 9.92 -16.60
CA LEU A 19 -14.68 9.97 -15.15
C LEU A 19 -15.37 11.22 -14.62
N SER A 20 -15.77 11.15 -13.36
CA SER A 20 -16.27 12.29 -12.60
C SER A 20 -15.51 12.36 -11.27
N ILE A 21 -15.11 13.56 -10.88
CA ILE A 21 -14.36 13.80 -9.64
C ILE A 21 -15.22 14.70 -8.76
N GLN A 22 -15.70 14.16 -7.64
CA GLN A 22 -16.59 14.87 -6.74
C GLN A 22 -15.85 15.23 -5.45
N PRO A 23 -15.83 16.50 -5.03
CA PRO A 23 -15.32 16.86 -3.72
C PRO A 23 -16.22 16.26 -2.64
N MET A 24 -15.60 15.71 -1.61
CA MET A 24 -16.24 15.22 -0.39
C MET A 24 -16.11 16.26 0.73
N THR A 25 -16.78 16.03 1.85
CA THR A 25 -16.52 16.77 3.08
C THR A 25 -15.06 16.60 3.49
N ASN A 26 -14.47 17.65 4.09
CA ASN A 26 -13.09 17.67 4.60
C ASN A 26 -11.98 17.74 3.53
N GLY A 27 -12.27 18.25 2.33
CA GLY A 27 -11.24 18.51 1.30
C GLY A 27 -10.72 17.25 0.60
N LYS A 28 -11.41 16.11 0.77
CA LYS A 28 -11.15 14.85 0.08
C LYS A 28 -11.92 14.77 -1.24
N TYR A 29 -11.57 13.83 -2.10
CA TYR A 29 -12.23 13.62 -3.39
C TYR A 29 -12.65 12.17 -3.58
N LEU A 30 -13.75 12.02 -4.32
CA LEU A 30 -14.31 10.78 -4.83
C LEU A 30 -14.05 10.71 -6.33
N LEU A 31 -13.44 9.63 -6.78
CA LEU A 31 -13.35 9.29 -8.21
C LEU A 31 -14.52 8.36 -8.58
N ILE A 32 -15.25 8.71 -9.64
CA ILE A 32 -16.29 7.88 -10.23
C ILE A 32 -15.85 7.50 -11.65
N LEU A 33 -15.66 6.20 -11.91
CA LEU A 33 -15.39 5.68 -13.25
C LEU A 33 -16.71 5.42 -13.98
N MET A 34 -16.96 6.11 -15.09
CA MET A 34 -18.16 5.93 -15.91
C MET A 34 -17.92 4.86 -16.96
N LEU A 35 -18.67 3.77 -16.86
CA LEU A 35 -18.65 2.69 -17.82
C LEU A 35 -19.90 2.70 -18.69
N LYS A 36 -19.81 2.03 -19.83
CA LYS A 36 -20.85 2.03 -20.87
C LYS A 36 -22.22 1.55 -20.41
N ASN A 37 -22.26 0.60 -19.47
CA ASN A 37 -23.50 0.03 -19.00
C ASN A 37 -23.42 -0.43 -17.54
N ARG A 38 -24.59 -0.65 -16.95
CA ARG A 38 -24.75 -1.09 -15.55
C ARG A 38 -24.03 -2.40 -15.23
N SER A 39 -24.03 -3.33 -16.18
CA SER A 39 -23.42 -4.65 -15.99
C SER A 39 -21.90 -4.53 -15.85
N GLU A 40 -21.26 -3.76 -16.74
CA GLU A 40 -19.83 -3.46 -16.67
C GLU A 40 -19.49 -2.67 -15.42
N SER A 41 -20.26 -1.63 -15.11
CA SER A 41 -20.08 -0.81 -13.92
C SER A 41 -20.09 -1.66 -12.65
N LYS A 42 -21.07 -2.56 -12.51
CA LYS A 42 -21.16 -3.50 -11.39
C LYS A 42 -19.99 -4.48 -11.37
N LYS A 43 -19.64 -5.08 -12.50
CA LYS A 43 -18.51 -6.04 -12.59
C LYS A 43 -17.20 -5.38 -12.15
N LEU A 44 -16.90 -4.17 -12.62
CA LEU A 44 -15.70 -3.46 -12.20
C LEU A 44 -15.76 -3.10 -10.70
N MET A 45 -16.93 -2.73 -10.18
CA MET A 45 -17.09 -2.48 -8.75
C MET A 45 -16.78 -3.72 -7.91
N ASP A 46 -17.28 -4.89 -8.33
CA ASP A 46 -17.03 -6.16 -7.65
C ASP A 46 -15.53 -6.51 -7.70
N ILE A 47 -14.86 -6.30 -8.85
CA ILE A 47 -13.39 -6.47 -8.96
C ILE A 47 -12.65 -5.56 -7.98
N LEU A 48 -12.95 -4.26 -7.96
CA LEU A 48 -12.32 -3.29 -7.05
C LEU A 48 -12.63 -3.61 -5.57
N HIS A 49 -13.77 -4.22 -5.28
CA HIS A 49 -14.14 -4.66 -3.94
C HIS A 49 -13.36 -5.89 -3.49
N GLU A 50 -13.27 -6.91 -4.34
CA GLU A 50 -12.67 -8.20 -4.01
C GLU A 50 -11.15 -8.21 -4.10
N ASN A 51 -10.56 -7.25 -4.83
CA ASN A 51 -9.13 -7.18 -5.08
C ASN A 51 -8.53 -5.93 -4.47
N LEU A 52 -7.38 -6.08 -3.83
CA LEU A 52 -6.58 -4.95 -3.34
C LEU A 52 -5.80 -4.37 -4.49
N PHE A 53 -5.87 -3.05 -4.65
CA PHE A 53 -5.17 -2.34 -5.70
C PHE A 53 -4.56 -1.05 -5.17
N ASP A 54 -3.53 -0.59 -5.87
CA ASP A 54 -3.00 0.76 -5.78
C ASP A 54 -3.40 1.55 -7.02
N LEU A 55 -3.63 2.84 -6.85
CA LEU A 55 -3.93 3.73 -7.96
C LEU A 55 -2.76 4.70 -8.16
N ALA A 56 -2.12 4.63 -9.31
CA ALA A 56 -1.18 5.63 -9.78
C ALA A 56 -1.86 6.55 -10.79
N ILE A 57 -1.53 7.84 -10.73
CA ILE A 57 -2.02 8.85 -11.69
C ILE A 57 -0.82 9.51 -12.33
N THR A 58 -0.53 9.12 -13.57
CA THR A 58 0.61 9.63 -14.34
C THR A 58 0.16 10.62 -15.39
N VAL A 59 1.03 11.54 -15.80
CA VAL A 59 0.82 12.44 -16.93
C VAL A 59 1.78 12.07 -18.05
N ASN A 60 1.27 11.94 -19.28
CA ASN A 60 2.12 11.83 -20.45
C ASN A 60 2.70 13.23 -20.74
N GLU A 61 4.01 13.39 -20.64
CA GLU A 61 4.66 14.71 -20.74
C GLU A 61 4.53 15.36 -22.12
N GLU A 62 4.44 14.55 -23.19
CA GLU A 62 4.31 15.04 -24.56
C GLU A 62 2.90 15.57 -24.87
N THR A 63 1.88 14.92 -24.32
CA THR A 63 0.47 15.19 -24.65
C THR A 63 -0.29 15.90 -23.52
N GLY A 64 0.26 15.90 -22.30
CA GLY A 64 -0.41 16.37 -21.09
C GLY A 64 -1.61 15.51 -20.65
N ILE A 65 -1.79 14.33 -21.27
CA ILE A 65 -2.92 13.43 -21.01
C ILE A 65 -2.66 12.65 -19.72
N TYR A 66 -3.66 12.53 -18.87
CA TYR A 66 -3.58 11.74 -17.65
C TYR A 66 -3.91 10.27 -17.91
N ASN A 67 -3.17 9.38 -17.25
CA ASN A 67 -3.47 7.95 -17.17
C ASN A 67 -3.71 7.56 -15.71
N LEU A 68 -4.74 6.76 -15.49
CA LEU A 68 -5.00 6.11 -14.21
C LEU A 68 -4.56 4.66 -14.34
N ILE A 69 -3.69 4.21 -13.45
CA ILE A 69 -3.16 2.85 -13.46
C ILE A 69 -3.55 2.17 -12.15
N PHE A 70 -4.40 1.15 -12.25
CA PHE A 70 -4.83 0.31 -11.14
C PHE A 70 -3.91 -0.91 -11.08
N HIS A 71 -2.97 -0.88 -10.14
CA HIS A 71 -2.07 -1.98 -9.86
C HIS A 71 -2.74 -2.94 -8.88
N PHE A 72 -3.30 -4.04 -9.38
CA PHE A 72 -3.96 -5.02 -8.53
C PHE A 72 -2.91 -5.81 -7.77
N THR A 73 -2.64 -5.38 -6.55
CA THR A 73 -1.50 -5.84 -5.78
C THR A 73 -1.40 -7.37 -5.78
N ASP A 74 -2.49 -8.13 -5.60
CA ASP A 74 -2.41 -9.60 -5.50
C ASP A 74 -2.29 -10.33 -6.86
N SER A 75 -1.99 -9.61 -7.94
CA SER A 75 -1.78 -10.12 -9.28
C SER A 75 -0.71 -9.30 -10.02
N ASP A 76 -0.14 -9.84 -11.09
CA ASP A 76 0.74 -9.08 -11.98
C ASP A 76 -0.05 -8.22 -12.99
N LEU A 77 -1.37 -8.14 -12.82
CA LEU A 77 -2.27 -7.46 -13.74
C LEU A 77 -2.46 -6.00 -13.35
N ASN A 78 -2.45 -5.15 -14.37
CA ASN A 78 -2.79 -3.75 -14.26
C ASN A 78 -4.03 -3.45 -15.10
N MET A 79 -4.87 -2.54 -14.64
CA MET A 79 -5.88 -1.90 -15.49
C MET A 79 -5.45 -0.45 -15.73
N GLU A 80 -5.19 -0.13 -16.99
CA GLU A 80 -4.82 1.21 -17.42
C GLU A 80 -6.01 1.90 -18.07
N ILE A 81 -6.31 3.11 -17.59
CA ILE A 81 -7.32 3.98 -18.17
C ILE A 81 -6.61 5.22 -18.69
N ASN A 82 -6.42 5.27 -20.00
CA ASN A 82 -6.03 6.50 -20.67
C ASN A 82 -7.26 7.42 -20.70
N THR A 83 -7.18 8.54 -19.98
CA THR A 83 -8.34 9.43 -19.89
C THR A 83 -8.63 10.13 -21.21
N GLY A 84 -7.65 10.24 -22.12
CA GLY A 84 -7.73 11.04 -23.35
C GLY A 84 -7.89 12.53 -23.07
N LYS A 85 -7.65 12.97 -21.83
CA LYS A 85 -7.99 14.30 -21.32
C LYS A 85 -6.83 14.91 -20.55
N THR A 86 -6.75 16.23 -20.64
CA THR A 86 -5.76 17.06 -19.94
C THR A 86 -6.38 17.67 -18.68
N GLU A 87 -5.59 18.44 -17.93
CA GLU A 87 -6.01 19.09 -16.68
C GLU A 87 -7.25 20.00 -16.87
N THR A 88 -7.35 20.69 -18.01
CA THR A 88 -8.46 21.59 -18.30
C THR A 88 -9.79 20.86 -18.51
N SER A 89 -9.74 19.56 -18.81
CA SER A 89 -10.92 18.72 -19.04
C SER A 89 -11.47 18.10 -17.77
N TYR A 90 -10.63 17.89 -16.76
CA TYR A 90 -11.00 17.36 -15.44
C TYR A 90 -10.42 18.23 -14.33
N PRO A 91 -11.03 19.39 -14.03
CA PRO A 91 -10.65 20.16 -12.87
C PRO A 91 -10.69 19.25 -11.63
N ASN A 92 -9.64 19.30 -10.82
CA ASN A 92 -9.35 18.42 -9.66
C ASN A 92 -8.59 17.11 -9.93
N ILE A 93 -8.24 16.73 -11.17
CA ILE A 93 -7.41 15.51 -11.38
C ILE A 93 -6.04 15.61 -10.70
N LYS A 94 -5.42 16.81 -10.69
CA LYS A 94 -4.22 17.09 -9.90
C LYS A 94 -4.44 16.97 -8.40
N ASN A 95 -5.63 17.28 -7.91
CA ASN A 95 -5.93 17.10 -6.50
C ASN A 95 -5.87 15.61 -6.15
N LEU A 96 -6.31 14.72 -7.05
CA LEU A 96 -6.19 13.29 -6.85
C LEU A 96 -4.71 12.82 -6.73
N GLN A 97 -3.78 13.49 -7.41
CA GLN A 97 -2.33 13.20 -7.30
C GLN A 97 -1.74 13.62 -5.94
N ASN A 98 -2.31 14.63 -5.28
CA ASN A 98 -1.82 15.17 -4.01
C ASN A 98 -2.38 14.42 -2.78
N ASN A 99 -2.55 13.09 -2.86
CA ASN A 99 -3.10 12.24 -1.79
C ASN A 99 -4.50 12.63 -1.28
N THR A 100 -5.29 13.40 -2.05
CA THR A 100 -6.64 13.81 -1.62
C THR A 100 -7.74 12.85 -2.08
N LEU A 101 -7.41 11.91 -2.97
CA LEU A 101 -8.32 10.87 -3.41
C LEU A 101 -8.53 9.85 -2.29
N HIS A 102 -9.75 9.77 -1.76
CA HIS A 102 -10.06 8.90 -0.63
C HIS A 102 -10.76 7.61 -1.03
N SER A 103 -11.57 7.70 -2.08
CA SER A 103 -12.51 6.65 -2.46
C SER A 103 -12.70 6.60 -3.96
N ILE A 104 -12.96 5.40 -4.47
CA ILE A 104 -13.41 5.17 -5.83
C ILE A 104 -14.73 4.40 -5.85
N THR A 105 -15.54 4.71 -6.86
CA THR A 105 -16.69 3.91 -7.25
C THR A 105 -16.83 3.90 -8.77
N THR A 106 -17.76 3.12 -9.28
CA THR A 106 -18.12 3.06 -10.69
C THR A 106 -19.54 3.58 -10.90
N GLY A 107 -19.83 4.02 -12.12
CA GLY A 107 -21.16 4.44 -12.55
C GLY A 107 -21.37 4.19 -14.04
N PHE A 108 -22.55 4.55 -14.53
CA PHE A 108 -22.92 4.46 -15.93
C PHE A 108 -23.96 5.53 -16.26
N TRP A 109 -24.08 5.86 -17.54
CA TRP A 109 -25.10 6.79 -18.02
C TRP A 109 -26.42 6.04 -18.21
N ASN A 110 -27.49 6.48 -17.53
CA ASN A 110 -28.84 5.99 -17.81
C ASN A 110 -29.33 6.48 -19.17
N HIS A 111 -29.03 7.75 -19.51
CA HIS A 111 -29.36 8.35 -20.80
C HIS A 111 -28.19 9.21 -21.31
N PRO A 112 -27.23 8.66 -22.07
CA PRO A 112 -26.01 9.37 -22.49
C PRO A 112 -26.27 10.74 -23.16
N GLU A 113 -27.42 10.88 -23.80
CA GLU A 113 -27.88 12.10 -24.50
C GLU A 113 -28.44 13.19 -23.55
N GLN A 114 -28.71 12.86 -22.28
CA GLN A 114 -29.36 13.76 -21.31
C GLN A 114 -28.40 14.17 -20.19
N PRO A 115 -28.12 15.47 -20.03
CA PRO A 115 -27.31 15.97 -18.92
C PRO A 115 -27.87 15.58 -17.55
N GLY A 116 -27.02 15.05 -16.67
CA GLY A 116 -27.39 14.70 -15.28
C GLY A 116 -28.01 13.30 -15.10
N SER A 117 -28.14 12.51 -16.16
CA SER A 117 -28.74 11.17 -16.10
C SER A 117 -27.75 10.05 -15.72
N PHE A 118 -26.82 10.31 -14.80
CA PHE A 118 -25.87 9.29 -14.36
C PHE A 118 -26.39 8.53 -13.14
N GLU A 119 -26.12 7.23 -13.11
CA GLU A 119 -26.30 6.40 -11.93
C GLU A 119 -24.94 5.82 -11.52
N TRP A 120 -24.66 5.82 -10.23
CA TRP A 120 -23.38 5.36 -9.69
C TRP A 120 -23.60 4.41 -8.52
N ASN A 121 -22.64 3.52 -8.29
CA ASN A 121 -22.71 2.54 -7.23
C ASN A 121 -22.45 3.22 -5.88
N GLN A 122 -23.45 3.24 -5.00
CA GLN A 122 -23.38 3.96 -3.71
C GLN A 122 -22.34 3.41 -2.72
N ASN A 123 -21.82 2.22 -2.99
CA ASN A 123 -20.74 1.63 -2.21
C ASN A 123 -19.41 2.12 -2.78
N PHE A 124 -18.57 2.66 -1.91
CA PHE A 124 -17.25 3.15 -2.28
C PHE A 124 -16.17 2.18 -1.83
N LYS A 125 -15.11 2.04 -2.63
CA LYS A 125 -13.88 1.40 -2.19
C LYS A 125 -12.88 2.46 -1.74
N LYS A 126 -12.41 2.36 -0.50
CA LYS A 126 -11.33 3.21 0.01
C LYS A 126 -10.06 2.95 -0.80
N ILE A 127 -9.49 4.01 -1.40
CA ILE A 127 -8.18 3.95 -2.02
C ILE A 127 -7.15 4.03 -0.90
N SER A 128 -6.05 3.28 -1.03
CA SER A 128 -4.94 3.38 -0.08
C SER A 128 -4.49 4.85 0.00
N THR A 129 -4.77 5.50 1.12
CA THR A 129 -4.55 6.96 1.29
C THR A 129 -3.16 7.30 1.78
N MET A 130 -2.35 6.29 2.10
CA MET A 130 -1.01 6.46 2.66
C MET A 130 0.01 5.73 1.77
N SER A 131 1.11 6.41 1.47
CA SER A 131 2.29 5.77 0.90
C SER A 131 2.86 4.73 1.87
N THR A 132 3.64 3.76 1.37
CA THR A 132 4.30 2.76 2.23
C THR A 132 5.11 3.42 3.36
N GLN A 133 5.76 4.56 3.07
CA GLN A 133 6.47 5.33 4.07
C GLN A 133 5.55 5.93 5.12
N GLU A 134 4.44 6.56 4.73
CA GLU A 134 3.47 7.11 5.69
C GLU A 134 2.82 6.01 6.53
N SER A 135 2.49 4.89 5.91
CA SER A 135 1.92 3.72 6.59
C SER A 135 2.85 3.18 7.68
N PHE A 136 4.11 2.92 7.34
CA PHE A 136 5.09 2.43 8.30
C PHE A 136 5.56 3.51 9.29
N GLY A 137 5.51 4.78 8.89
CA GLY A 137 5.86 5.94 9.72
C GLY A 137 4.95 6.11 10.96
N LEU A 138 3.80 5.45 11.01
CA LEU A 138 2.91 5.43 12.16
C LEU A 138 3.24 4.34 13.19
N ALA A 139 4.24 3.51 12.92
CA ALA A 139 4.77 2.59 13.92
C ALA A 139 5.49 3.37 15.03
N GLU A 140 5.42 2.86 16.26
CA GLU A 140 6.04 3.48 17.44
C GLU A 140 7.22 2.67 17.98
N GLY A 141 7.38 1.44 17.52
CA GLY A 141 8.45 0.57 18.01
C GLY A 141 8.92 -0.45 16.99
N VAL A 142 10.04 -1.08 17.32
CA VAL A 142 10.60 -2.21 16.59
C VAL A 142 11.19 -3.21 17.57
N GLN A 143 11.02 -4.50 17.28
CA GLN A 143 11.72 -5.58 17.98
C GLN A 143 12.61 -6.33 17.01
N PHE A 144 13.82 -6.65 17.48
CA PHE A 144 14.79 -7.44 16.75
C PHE A 144 14.94 -8.80 17.44
N THR A 145 14.80 -9.86 16.67
CA THR A 145 15.01 -11.23 17.14
C THR A 145 16.13 -11.84 16.33
N ALA A 146 17.26 -12.12 16.98
CA ALA A 146 18.34 -12.87 16.37
C ALA A 146 17.91 -14.31 16.07
N SER A 147 18.56 -14.93 15.09
CA SER A 147 18.44 -16.37 14.89
C SER A 147 18.89 -17.13 16.15
N THR A 148 18.15 -18.19 16.51
CA THR A 148 18.54 -19.12 17.57
C THR A 148 18.98 -20.49 17.04
N SER A 149 18.82 -20.74 15.74
CA SER A 149 19.22 -21.97 15.04
C SER A 149 19.19 -21.75 13.52
N ASP A 150 19.92 -22.57 12.76
CA ASP A 150 20.02 -22.47 11.29
C ASP A 150 18.66 -22.49 10.56
N ASN A 151 17.61 -23.04 11.18
CA ASN A 151 16.27 -23.13 10.61
C ASN A 151 15.32 -22.00 11.07
N GLN A 152 15.81 -21.04 11.86
CA GLN A 152 15.02 -19.90 12.32
C GLN A 152 15.69 -18.61 11.83
N PRO A 153 15.17 -17.99 10.76
CA PRO A 153 15.73 -16.74 10.29
C PRO A 153 15.54 -15.65 11.36
N PRO A 154 16.45 -14.67 11.43
CA PRO A 154 16.26 -13.46 12.22
C PRO A 154 14.95 -12.75 11.83
N VAL A 155 14.37 -12.00 12.77
CA VAL A 155 13.09 -11.32 12.57
C VAL A 155 13.19 -9.86 13.03
N VAL A 156 12.67 -8.95 12.23
CA VAL A 156 12.44 -7.55 12.54
C VAL A 156 10.93 -7.30 12.54
N ILE A 157 10.39 -6.89 13.68
CA ILE A 157 8.96 -6.68 13.87
C ILE A 157 8.70 -5.19 13.98
N LEU A 158 7.98 -4.60 13.02
CA LEU A 158 7.53 -3.22 13.08
C LEU A 158 6.23 -3.14 13.89
N ALA A 159 6.26 -2.37 14.99
CA ALA A 159 5.22 -2.38 16.00
C ALA A 159 4.33 -1.14 15.97
N PHE A 160 3.03 -1.36 15.94
CA PHE A 160 2.00 -0.33 16.07
C PHE A 160 1.46 -0.31 17.50
N PRO A 161 1.07 0.85 18.03
CA PRO A 161 0.65 0.97 19.42
C PRO A 161 -0.66 0.22 19.72
N ASP A 162 -1.53 0.11 18.72
CA ASP A 162 -2.82 -0.55 18.84
C ASP A 162 -3.33 -1.02 17.46
N GLN A 163 -4.34 -1.90 17.48
CA GLN A 163 -4.92 -2.48 16.27
C GLN A 163 -5.61 -1.43 15.37
N GLU A 164 -6.20 -0.39 15.96
CA GLU A 164 -6.89 0.66 15.20
C GLU A 164 -5.87 1.46 14.37
N ARG A 165 -4.72 1.80 14.93
CA ARG A 165 -3.62 2.47 14.22
C ARG A 165 -2.97 1.57 13.17
N LEU A 166 -2.81 0.27 13.45
CA LEU A 166 -2.31 -0.67 12.46
C LEU A 166 -3.25 -0.79 11.24
N LEU A 167 -4.57 -0.81 11.47
CA LEU A 167 -5.55 -0.89 10.39
C LEU A 167 -5.70 0.44 9.64
N SER A 168 -5.77 1.56 10.36
CA SER A 168 -5.94 2.90 9.76
C SER A 168 -4.71 3.40 9.01
N SER A 169 -3.51 2.97 9.41
CA SER A 169 -2.24 3.25 8.71
C SER A 169 -2.10 2.53 7.38
N GLU A 170 -2.96 1.55 7.08
CA GLU A 170 -2.84 0.70 5.90
C GLU A 170 -1.50 -0.08 5.86
N ALA A 171 -0.86 -0.30 7.02
CA ALA A 171 0.42 -0.98 7.14
C ALA A 171 0.41 -2.39 6.54
N ILE A 172 -0.73 -3.08 6.58
CA ILE A 172 -0.88 -4.39 5.93
C ILE A 172 -0.71 -4.28 4.40
N ASN A 173 -1.30 -3.25 3.79
CA ASN A 173 -1.13 -3.02 2.35
C ASN A 173 0.31 -2.62 2.04
N ALA A 174 0.91 -1.74 2.85
CA ALA A 174 2.32 -1.35 2.74
C ALA A 174 3.27 -2.57 2.83
N LEU A 175 3.01 -3.50 3.75
CA LEU A 175 3.75 -4.77 3.86
C LEU A 175 3.59 -5.63 2.61
N ARG A 176 2.38 -5.75 2.07
CA ARG A 176 2.11 -6.49 0.84
C ARG A 176 2.82 -5.88 -0.37
N LYS A 177 2.87 -4.54 -0.47
CA LYS A 177 3.62 -3.83 -1.52
C LYS A 177 5.10 -4.18 -1.41
N LEU A 178 5.67 -4.13 -0.21
CA LEU A 178 7.05 -4.54 0.05
C LEU A 178 7.30 -6.02 -0.32
N ALA A 179 6.32 -6.91 -0.09
CA ALA A 179 6.42 -8.33 -0.45
C ALA A 179 6.42 -8.60 -1.97
N LYS A 180 5.79 -7.72 -2.75
CA LYS A 180 5.59 -7.87 -4.21
C LYS A 180 6.76 -7.36 -5.02
N MET A 181 7.64 -6.60 -4.39
CA MET A 181 8.93 -6.16 -4.88
C MET A 181 9.93 -7.33 -5.01
N LYS A 182 9.53 -8.41 -5.70
CA LYS A 182 10.24 -9.71 -5.77
C LYS A 182 11.62 -9.63 -6.42
N GLU A 183 11.85 -8.62 -7.26
CA GLU A 183 13.15 -8.36 -7.89
C GLU A 183 14.03 -7.42 -7.05
N CYS A 184 13.44 -6.77 -6.06
CA CYS A 184 14.14 -5.88 -5.15
C CYS A 184 14.90 -6.70 -4.11
N ARG A 185 16.10 -6.24 -3.78
CA ARG A 185 16.86 -6.68 -2.60
C ARG A 185 16.94 -5.49 -1.65
N PRO A 186 15.80 -5.06 -1.08
CA PRO A 186 15.80 -3.92 -0.19
C PRO A 186 16.73 -4.22 0.98
N VAL A 187 17.61 -3.26 1.27
CA VAL A 187 18.53 -3.32 2.40
C VAL A 187 17.93 -2.52 3.54
N LEU A 188 18.02 -3.05 4.75
CA LEU A 188 17.64 -2.32 5.96
C LEU A 188 18.84 -1.55 6.50
N GLU A 189 18.76 -0.23 6.55
CA GLU A 189 19.68 0.60 7.31
C GLU A 189 19.09 0.88 8.70
N ILE A 190 19.87 0.61 9.74
CA ILE A 190 19.53 0.82 11.14
C ILE A 190 20.45 1.92 11.66
N LYS A 191 19.87 3.01 12.16
CA LYS A 191 20.62 4.14 12.72
C LYS A 191 20.14 4.45 14.12
N ILE A 192 21.01 4.31 15.12
CA ILE A 192 20.68 4.70 16.50
C ILE A 192 20.63 6.22 16.60
N ILE A 193 19.59 6.74 17.24
CA ILE A 193 19.46 8.18 17.55
C ILE A 193 19.91 8.42 18.99
N ASP A 194 19.37 7.63 19.91
CA ASP A 194 19.63 7.71 21.34
C ASP A 194 19.43 6.35 22.04
N GLN A 195 19.41 6.34 23.37
CA GLN A 195 19.31 5.12 24.18
C GLN A 195 17.98 4.39 24.03
N GLU A 196 16.93 5.05 23.55
CA GLU A 196 15.58 4.50 23.45
C GLU A 196 15.05 4.49 22.01
N HIS A 197 15.60 5.31 21.12
CA HIS A 197 15.09 5.51 19.77
C HIS A 197 16.12 5.23 18.65
N LEU A 198 15.60 4.72 17.54
CA LEU A 198 16.34 4.55 16.29
C LEU A 198 15.51 4.96 15.08
N ASN A 199 16.20 5.09 13.95
CA ASN A 199 15.60 5.19 12.63
C ASN A 199 15.87 3.91 11.82
N LEU A 200 14.87 3.49 11.06
CA LEU A 200 15.02 2.49 10.01
C LEU A 200 14.88 3.15 8.64
N ARG A 201 15.67 2.66 7.69
CA ARG A 201 15.50 2.99 6.28
C ARG A 201 15.51 1.70 5.47
N LEU A 202 14.42 1.42 4.76
CA LEU A 202 14.37 0.34 3.77
C LEU A 202 14.61 0.97 2.40
N TRP A 203 15.66 0.55 1.71
CA TRP A 203 16.01 1.16 0.43
C TRP A 203 16.53 0.17 -0.59
N ASP A 204 16.27 0.46 -1.88
CA ASP A 204 16.76 -0.28 -3.03
C ASP A 204 17.05 0.69 -4.18
N ILE A 205 18.28 0.66 -4.69
CA ILE A 205 18.75 1.55 -5.77
C ILE A 205 18.10 1.24 -7.12
N PHE A 206 17.71 -0.01 -7.37
CA PHE A 206 17.18 -0.43 -8.67
C PHE A 206 15.70 -0.10 -8.86
N PHE A 207 14.97 0.01 -7.75
CA PHE A 207 13.51 0.16 -7.75
C PHE A 207 13.04 1.47 -7.12
N GLU A 208 13.97 2.41 -6.90
CA GLU A 208 13.71 3.71 -6.27
C GLU A 208 12.95 3.58 -4.94
N LEU A 209 13.16 2.47 -4.22
CA LEU A 209 12.57 2.28 -2.91
C LEU A 209 13.39 3.09 -1.92
N ASP A 210 12.74 4.02 -1.22
CA ASP A 210 13.37 4.76 -0.13
C ASP A 210 12.35 5.09 0.96
N ILE A 211 12.24 4.21 1.95
CA ILE A 211 11.28 4.32 3.05
C ILE A 211 12.02 4.64 4.33
N HIS A 212 11.71 5.79 4.93
CA HIS A 212 12.25 6.19 6.23
C HIS A 212 11.20 6.06 7.35
N ILE A 213 11.56 5.37 8.42
CA ILE A 213 10.73 5.23 9.63
C ILE A 213 11.54 5.77 10.80
N ASN A 214 11.03 6.84 11.42
CA ASN A 214 11.80 7.61 12.37
C ASN A 214 11.33 7.43 13.82
N LYS A 215 12.26 7.55 14.77
CA LYS A 215 11.99 7.57 16.22
C LYS A 215 11.24 6.34 16.74
N LEU A 216 11.62 5.17 16.25
CA LEU A 216 11.06 3.91 16.75
C LEU A 216 11.70 3.55 18.08
N LYS A 217 10.87 3.22 19.07
CA LYS A 217 11.33 2.63 20.33
C LYS A 217 11.94 1.25 20.08
N TYR A 218 13.05 0.95 20.72
CA TYR A 218 13.70 -0.35 20.61
C TYR A 218 14.33 -0.78 21.93
N ASN A 219 14.72 -2.06 22.00
CA ASN A 219 15.52 -2.60 23.09
C ASN A 219 16.99 -2.72 22.65
N PRO A 220 17.94 -2.03 23.32
CA PRO A 220 19.36 -2.11 22.97
C PRO A 220 19.96 -3.51 22.99
N ASP A 221 19.53 -4.37 23.91
CA ASP A 221 20.04 -5.74 24.02
C ASP A 221 19.59 -6.61 22.83
N GLU A 222 18.39 -6.35 22.30
CA GLU A 222 17.86 -7.04 21.12
C GLU A 222 18.64 -6.67 19.86
N ILE A 223 18.94 -5.39 19.66
CA ILE A 223 19.76 -4.94 18.53
C ILE A 223 21.18 -5.47 18.64
N LYS A 224 21.78 -5.38 19.82
CA LYS A 224 23.13 -5.92 20.05
C LYS A 224 23.15 -7.41 19.71
N SER A 225 22.22 -8.19 20.24
CA SER A 225 22.12 -9.62 19.93
C SER A 225 21.85 -9.88 18.45
N PHE A 226 21.04 -9.05 17.78
CA PHE A 226 20.74 -9.19 16.35
C PHE A 226 22.00 -8.97 15.51
N ILE A 227 22.75 -7.90 15.77
CA ILE A 227 23.99 -7.56 15.05
C ILE A 227 25.09 -8.61 15.30
N GLU A 228 25.23 -9.09 16.53
CA GLU A 228 26.25 -10.08 16.89
C GLU A 228 26.00 -11.45 16.29
N LYS A 229 24.73 -11.80 16.01
CA LYS A 229 24.33 -13.16 15.61
C LYS A 229 23.76 -13.26 14.20
N THR A 230 23.64 -12.16 13.47
CA THR A 230 23.10 -12.12 12.11
C THR A 230 24.16 -11.55 11.17
N ASP A 231 24.57 -12.30 10.15
CA ASP A 231 25.47 -11.75 9.13
C ASP A 231 24.80 -10.57 8.43
N LYS A 232 25.54 -9.49 8.21
CA LYS A 232 25.03 -8.29 7.54
C LYS A 232 24.56 -8.52 6.11
N ASN A 233 24.94 -9.62 5.48
CA ASN A 233 24.50 -10.02 4.15
C ASN A 233 23.40 -11.10 4.17
N ASP A 234 23.04 -11.61 5.34
CA ASP A 234 21.97 -12.60 5.47
C ASP A 234 20.60 -11.95 5.30
N HIS A 235 19.62 -12.79 4.96
CA HIS A 235 18.23 -12.39 4.89
C HIS A 235 17.58 -12.48 6.27
N PHE A 236 16.55 -11.67 6.48
CA PHE A 236 15.72 -11.73 7.69
C PHE A 236 14.25 -11.51 7.33
N ILE A 237 13.38 -11.89 8.26
CA ILE A 237 11.93 -11.69 8.13
C ILE A 237 11.55 -10.31 8.65
N PHE A 238 10.79 -9.56 7.86
CA PHE A 238 10.11 -8.34 8.25
C PHE A 238 8.61 -8.60 8.39
N VAL A 239 8.03 -8.19 9.50
CA VAL A 239 6.63 -8.48 9.87
C VAL A 239 6.02 -7.36 10.71
N LEU A 240 4.70 -7.29 10.74
CA LEU A 240 3.97 -6.32 11.56
C LEU A 240 3.54 -6.92 12.90
N GLY A 241 3.56 -6.10 13.94
CA GLY A 241 3.11 -6.47 15.28
C GLY A 241 2.43 -5.33 16.02
N LEU A 242 1.91 -5.65 17.21
CA LEU A 242 1.32 -4.72 18.15
C LEU A 242 2.18 -4.60 19.40
N TYR A 243 2.45 -3.36 19.79
CA TYR A 243 3.04 -3.05 21.07
C TYR A 243 2.06 -3.43 22.17
N THR A 244 2.52 -4.25 23.12
CA THR A 244 1.74 -4.61 24.30
C THR A 244 2.52 -4.12 25.51
N PRO A 245 2.12 -3.00 26.15
CA PRO A 245 2.86 -2.39 27.26
C PRO A 245 3.18 -3.37 28.40
N ASP A 246 2.32 -4.37 28.61
CA ASP A 246 2.44 -5.35 29.69
C ASP A 246 3.26 -6.59 29.33
N LYS A 247 3.74 -6.72 28.07
CA LYS A 247 4.56 -7.86 27.63
C LYS A 247 5.92 -7.38 27.16
N LYS A 248 6.96 -8.16 27.51
CA LYS A 248 8.33 -7.98 27.01
C LYS A 248 8.49 -8.27 25.50
N GLN A 249 7.44 -8.70 24.81
CA GLN A 249 7.47 -9.10 23.40
C GLN A 249 6.29 -8.50 22.65
N ILE A 250 6.55 -8.05 21.41
CA ILE A 250 5.54 -7.57 20.48
C ILE A 250 4.68 -8.76 20.01
N THR A 251 3.37 -8.56 19.96
CA THR A 251 2.44 -9.60 19.47
C THR A 251 2.34 -9.50 17.96
N LEU A 252 2.66 -10.57 17.23
CA LEU A 252 2.51 -10.61 15.78
C LEU A 252 1.04 -10.48 15.38
N VAL A 253 0.78 -9.72 14.32
CA VAL A 253 -0.57 -9.58 13.77
C VAL A 253 -0.79 -10.62 12.69
N ALA A 254 -1.87 -11.40 12.82
CA ALA A 254 -2.37 -12.21 11.72
C ALA A 254 -2.97 -11.28 10.67
N THR A 255 -2.31 -11.17 9.51
CA THR A 255 -2.78 -10.36 8.38
C THR A 255 -3.52 -11.19 7.32
N LYS A 256 -3.57 -12.52 7.51
CA LYS A 256 -4.38 -13.50 6.78
C LYS A 256 -5.08 -14.45 7.75
N ASP A 257 -6.10 -15.17 7.27
CA ASP A 257 -6.79 -16.23 8.03
C ASP A 257 -5.84 -17.36 8.48
N THR A 258 -4.71 -17.52 7.79
CA THR A 258 -3.69 -18.53 8.07
C THR A 258 -2.57 -18.06 8.99
N GLY A 259 -2.54 -16.77 9.37
CA GLY A 259 -1.51 -16.21 10.25
C GLY A 259 -0.87 -14.92 9.74
N PRO A 260 0.27 -14.51 10.31
CA PRO A 260 1.01 -13.32 9.91
C PRO A 260 1.57 -13.42 8.49
N GLU A 261 1.66 -12.29 7.79
CA GLU A 261 2.44 -12.17 6.56
C GLU A 261 3.89 -11.83 6.88
N PHE A 262 4.79 -12.55 6.23
CA PHE A 262 6.23 -12.40 6.38
C PHE A 262 6.82 -11.92 5.06
N VAL A 263 7.69 -10.91 5.14
CA VAL A 263 8.45 -10.40 3.99
C VAL A 263 9.92 -10.66 4.21
N MET A 264 10.61 -11.24 3.22
CA MET A 264 12.05 -11.46 3.32
C MET A 264 12.80 -10.21 2.85
N ILE A 265 13.70 -9.69 3.68
CA ILE A 265 14.54 -8.53 3.39
C ILE A 265 16.00 -8.99 3.37
N TYR A 266 16.82 -8.40 2.48
CA TYR A 266 18.17 -8.88 2.20
C TYR A 266 19.22 -7.94 2.76
N GLY A 267 19.97 -8.44 3.75
CA GLY A 267 21.07 -7.73 4.36
C GLY A 267 20.64 -6.49 5.16
N TYR A 268 21.57 -6.01 5.97
CA TYR A 268 21.39 -4.80 6.72
C TYR A 268 22.69 -4.01 6.84
N LYS A 269 22.54 -2.71 7.08
CA LYS A 269 23.62 -1.79 7.40
C LYS A 269 23.35 -1.17 8.76
N TYR A 270 24.31 -1.29 9.66
CA TYR A 270 24.23 -0.68 10.98
C TYR A 270 25.11 0.56 11.03
N ILE A 271 24.54 1.68 11.48
CA ILE A 271 25.23 2.95 11.70
C ILE A 271 25.09 3.29 13.19
N ALA A 272 26.22 3.16 13.90
CA ALA A 272 26.34 3.55 15.30
C ALA A 272 26.39 5.07 15.46
#